data_AF-A0A3P2A5M8-F1
#
_entry.id   AF-A0A3P2A5M8-F1
#
_cell.length_a   1.000
_cell.length_b   1.000
_cell.length_c   1.000
_cell.angle_alpha   90.00
_cell.angle_beta   90.00
_cell.angle_gamma   90.00
#
_symmetry.space_group_name_H-M   'P 1'
#
loop_
_entity.id
_entity.type
_entity.pdbx_description
1 polymer ?
#
loop_
_entity_poly.entity_id
_entity_poly.type
_entity_poly.pdbx_seq_one_letter_code
_entity_poly.pdbx_strand_id
1 'polypeptide(L)' 'NYSGIREKLWNGALWSPSYFAGSCGGAPITIIQQYIEQQNTPD' A
#
# COMPACT_ATOMS: atom_id res chain seq x y z
N ASN A 1 -23.48 10.08 -23.09
CA ASN A 1 -23.18 11.41 -22.53
C ASN A 1 -23.65 11.41 -21.08
N TYR A 2 -22.73 11.39 -20.10
CA TYR A 2 -23.06 11.13 -18.68
C TYR A 2 -23.24 12.44 -17.90
N SER A 3 -24.35 13.14 -18.13
CA SER A 3 -24.68 14.42 -17.48
C SER A 3 -24.70 14.32 -15.95
N GLY A 4 -25.34 13.27 -15.41
CA GLY A 4 -25.47 13.09 -13.96
C GLY A 4 -24.17 12.82 -13.19
N ILE A 5 -23.07 12.51 -13.88
CA ILE A 5 -21.75 12.39 -13.24
C ILE A 5 -21.14 13.79 -13.06
N ARG A 6 -21.30 14.67 -14.06
CA ARG A 6 -20.72 16.02 -14.05
C ARG A 6 -21.29 16.90 -12.95
N GLU A 7 -22.57 16.74 -12.65
CA GLU A 7 -23.25 17.44 -11.54
C GLU A 7 -22.69 17.07 -10.16
N LYS A 8 -22.07 15.89 -10.04
CA LYS A 8 -21.53 15.36 -8.77
C LYS A 8 -20.03 15.56 -8.62
N LEU A 9 -19.37 16.20 -9.59
CA LEU A 9 -17.93 16.47 -9.52
C LEU A 9 -17.67 17.62 -8.54
N TRP A 10 -16.66 17.44 -7.71
CA TRP A 10 -16.13 18.50 -6.88
C TRP A 10 -15.16 19.35 -7.70
N ASN A 11 -15.60 20.53 -8.17
CA ASN A 11 -14.84 21.40 -9.05
C ASN A 11 -14.29 20.69 -10.32
N GLY A 12 -15.09 19.79 -10.90
CA GLY A 12 -14.68 19.01 -12.08
C GLY A 12 -13.83 17.78 -11.79
N ALA A 13 -13.50 17.50 -10.52
CA ALA A 13 -12.76 16.32 -10.10
C ALA A 13 -13.63 15.33 -9.32
N LEU A 14 -13.32 14.04 -9.43
CA LEU A 14 -13.99 12.98 -8.66
C LEU A 14 -13.42 12.82 -7.24
N TRP A 15 -12.16 13.22 -7.04
CA TRP A 15 -11.43 13.02 -5.81
C TRP A 15 -10.67 14.29 -5.45
N SER A 16 -10.38 14.45 -4.15
CA SER A 16 -9.47 15.49 -3.68
C SER A 16 -8.08 15.30 -4.29
N PRO A 17 -7.34 16.38 -4.61
CA PRO A 17 -5.95 16.28 -5.07
C PRO A 17 -5.02 15.73 -3.98
N SER A 18 -5.44 15.73 -2.72
CA SER A 18 -4.67 15.16 -1.61
C SER A 18 -4.72 13.63 -1.66
N TYR A 19 -3.57 12.99 -1.51
CA TYR A 19 -3.45 11.53 -1.40
C TYR A 19 -2.56 11.15 -0.20
N PHE A 20 -2.80 9.96 0.35
CA PHE A 20 -1.94 9.33 1.35
C PHE A 20 -1.33 8.08 0.73
N ALA A 21 0.00 7.96 0.77
CA ALA A 21 0.74 6.79 0.32
C ALA A 21 1.56 6.25 1.49
N GLY A 22 1.24 5.04 1.93
CA GLY A 22 1.96 4.33 2.97
C GLY A 22 2.39 2.96 2.49
N SER A 23 3.57 2.50 2.89
CA SER A 23 4.02 1.13 2.63
C SER A 23 3.29 0.17 3.56
N CYS A 24 2.58 -0.81 3.02
CA CYS A 24 2.19 -2.00 3.76
C CYS A 24 3.42 -2.92 3.78
N GLY A 25 4.25 -2.82 4.82
CA GLY A 25 5.53 -3.50 4.91
C GLY A 25 5.40 -5.01 4.70
N GLY A 26 6.21 -5.56 3.78
CA GLY A 26 6.58 -6.98 3.81
C GLY A 26 7.56 -7.22 4.97
N ALA A 27 7.63 -8.46 5.46
CA ALA A 27 8.61 -8.83 6.48
C ALA A 27 10.00 -8.31 6.05
N PRO A 28 10.65 -7.46 6.84
CA PRO A 28 11.93 -6.92 6.42
C PRO A 28 12.87 -8.11 6.25
N ILE A 29 13.65 -8.10 5.16
CA ILE A 29 14.65 -9.13 4.82
C ILE A 29 15.48 -9.56 6.05
N THR A 30 15.66 -8.64 6.99
CA THR A 30 16.31 -8.82 8.29
C THR A 30 15.67 -9.92 9.16
N ILE A 31 14.34 -10.08 9.13
CA ILE A 31 13.63 -11.14 9.87
C ILE A 31 13.86 -12.51 9.25
N ILE A 32 13.91 -12.59 7.91
CA ILE A 32 14.22 -13.84 7.21
C ILE A 32 15.68 -14.23 7.45
N GLN A 33 16.60 -13.26 7.43
CA GLN A 33 18.01 -13.49 7.80
C GLN A 33 18.15 -13.98 9.24
N GLN A 34 17.52 -13.28 10.21
CA GLN A 34 17.53 -13.71 11.61
C GLN A 34 16.93 -15.10 11.80
N TYR A 35 15.86 -15.44 11.07
CA TYR A 35 15.25 -16.76 11.11
C TYR A 35 16.23 -17.86 10.65
N ILE A 36 16.95 -17.62 9.55
CA ILE A 36 17.95 -18.58 9.02
C ILE A 36 19.13 -18.71 10.00
N GLU A 37 19.62 -17.61 10.56
CA GLU A 37 20.74 -17.61 11.52
C GLU A 37 20.41 -18.31 12.85
N GLN A 38 19.16 -18.22 13.31
CA GLN A 38 18.69 -18.85 14.54
C GLN A 38 18.24 -20.31 14.34
N GLN A 39 18.25 -20.81 13.11
CA GLN A 39 17.80 -22.16 12.82
C GLN A 39 18.88 -23.17 13.24
N ASN A 40 18.60 -23.96 14.27
CA ASN A 40 19.47 -25.07 14.67
C ASN A 40 19.60 -26.05 13.50
N THR A 41 20.82 -26.25 13.01
CA THR A 41 21.12 -27.30 12.05
C THR A 41 21.09 -28.66 12.75
N PRO A 42 20.39 -29.67 12.20
CA PRO A 42 20.46 -31.03 12.71
C PRO A 42 21.88 -31.59 12.58
N ASP A 43 22.25 -32.52 13.48
CA ASP A 43 23.50 -33.29 13.40
C ASP A 43 23.58 -34.19 12.17
#